data_AF-A0A661F045-F1
#
_entry.id   AF-A0A661F045-F1
#
_cell.length_a   1.000
_cell.length_b   1.000
_cell.length_c   1.000
_cell.angle_alpha   90.00
_cell.angle_beta   90.00
_cell.angle_gamma   90.00
#
_symmetry.space_group_name_H-M   'P 1'
#
loop_
_entity.id
_entity.type
_entity.pdbx_description
1 polymer ?
#
loop_
_entity_poly.entity_id
_entity_poly.type
_entity_poly.pdbx_seq_one_letter_code
_entity_poly.pdbx_strand_id
1 'polypeptide(L)'
;MYWQWITRQGNERSTNNDAVGVVDTANYFFTIIVDAAEKGDQGTTLAKYWAQAITQNVGNITTPTPDAIVELMQEKQQALRNQFLHEIASYTAILYDKNNNEGHAIISGDCRLGLQQAGDITWLTNVQTLANADGSFFGPQHLKKESRHTLTRSLNAKRFTQPEVSTITLPEGAVWLLCTDGYWAEHLCENKRWDQLADDASCLKIAHHKLPEEQSTKTVGNYFNYSKEQN
;
A
#
# COMPACT_ATOMS: atom_id res chain seq x y z
N MET A 1 -12.40 -7.10 -10.17
CA MET A 1 -11.61 -5.98 -10.74
C MET A 1 -10.43 -6.59 -11.49
N TYR A 2 -9.80 -5.91 -12.44
CA TYR A 2 -8.50 -6.37 -12.93
C TYR A 2 -7.41 -5.74 -12.09
N TRP A 3 -6.41 -6.53 -11.69
CA TRP A 3 -5.29 -6.02 -10.92
C TRP A 3 -4.00 -6.74 -11.28
N GLN A 4 -2.86 -6.04 -11.11
CA GLN A 4 -1.53 -6.56 -11.37
C GLN A 4 -0.56 -6.07 -10.29
N TRP A 5 0.15 -7.00 -9.68
CA TRP A 5 1.20 -6.71 -8.71
C TRP A 5 2.58 -6.89 -9.35
N ILE A 6 3.40 -5.85 -9.25
CA ILE A 6 4.83 -5.89 -9.56
C ILE A 6 5.62 -5.54 -8.33
N THR A 7 6.70 -6.28 -8.07
CA THR A 7 7.55 -6.09 -6.90
C THR A 7 8.97 -6.52 -7.22
N ARG A 8 9.93 -5.89 -6.55
CA ARG A 8 11.35 -6.18 -6.64
C ARG A 8 12.05 -5.87 -5.33
N GLN A 9 13.03 -6.70 -4.99
CA GLN A 9 14.01 -6.40 -3.95
C GLN A 9 15.00 -5.33 -4.43
N GLY A 10 15.24 -4.32 -3.62
CA GLY A 10 16.23 -3.29 -3.86
C GLY A 10 17.67 -3.82 -3.83
N ASN A 11 18.57 -3.18 -4.58
CA ASN A 11 19.97 -3.61 -4.66
C ASN A 11 20.74 -3.38 -3.34
N GLU A 12 20.25 -2.49 -2.47
CA GLU A 12 20.87 -2.21 -1.16
C GLU A 12 20.13 -2.90 -0.01
N ARG A 13 19.07 -3.65 -0.30
CA ARG A 13 18.24 -4.36 0.68
C ARG A 13 18.64 -5.81 0.82
N SER A 14 18.60 -6.34 2.04
CA SER A 14 18.89 -7.76 2.29
C SER A 14 17.72 -8.68 1.92
N THR A 15 16.49 -8.16 2.02
CA THR A 15 15.24 -8.86 1.74
C THR A 15 14.21 -7.88 1.19
N ASN A 16 13.20 -8.39 0.49
CA ASN A 16 12.07 -7.58 0.04
C ASN A 16 11.00 -7.48 1.13
N ASN A 17 10.90 -6.31 1.75
CA ASN A 17 10.02 -5.98 2.85
C ASN A 17 8.65 -5.43 2.41
N ASP A 18 8.37 -5.44 1.11
CA ASP A 18 7.05 -5.10 0.58
C ASP A 18 6.12 -6.30 0.56
N ALA A 19 4.85 -6.09 0.87
CA ALA A 19 3.81 -7.10 0.74
C ALA A 19 2.51 -6.51 0.21
N VAL A 20 1.70 -7.35 -0.43
CA VAL A 20 0.35 -6.99 -0.85
C VAL A 20 -0.65 -8.06 -0.42
N GLY A 21 -1.86 -7.63 -0.06
CA GLY A 21 -2.98 -8.51 0.12
C GLY A 21 -4.22 -7.99 -0.60
N VAL A 22 -4.99 -8.90 -1.21
CA VAL A 22 -6.16 -8.60 -2.04
C VAL A 22 -7.37 -9.45 -1.61
N VAL A 23 -8.55 -8.83 -1.58
CA VAL A 23 -9.86 -9.45 -1.43
C VAL A 23 -10.73 -8.96 -2.60
N ASP A 24 -11.14 -9.87 -3.48
CA ASP A 24 -12.02 -9.55 -4.61
C ASP A 24 -13.31 -10.36 -4.50
N THR A 25 -14.40 -9.72 -4.08
CA THR A 25 -15.74 -10.35 -3.93
C THR A 25 -16.70 -9.84 -5.00
N ALA A 26 -17.93 -10.36 -5.07
CA ALA A 26 -18.95 -9.80 -5.96
C ALA A 26 -19.30 -8.33 -5.63
N ASN A 27 -19.32 -7.97 -4.33
CA ASN A 27 -19.84 -6.69 -3.86
C ASN A 27 -18.78 -5.61 -3.67
N TYR A 28 -17.57 -6.01 -3.29
CA TYR A 28 -16.49 -5.08 -2.99
C TYR A 28 -15.13 -5.62 -3.43
N PHE A 29 -14.18 -4.70 -3.57
CA PHE A 29 -12.77 -4.98 -3.72
C PHE A 29 -12.02 -4.32 -2.57
N PHE A 30 -11.19 -5.08 -1.86
CA PHE A 30 -10.29 -4.54 -0.85
C PHE A 30 -8.85 -4.94 -1.18
N THR A 31 -7.91 -4.03 -0.96
CA THR A 31 -6.49 -4.34 -1.06
C THR A 31 -5.69 -3.52 -0.07
N ILE A 32 -4.52 -4.01 0.30
CA ILE A 32 -3.53 -3.28 1.08
C ILE A 32 -2.14 -3.61 0.55
N ILE A 33 -1.32 -2.57 0.33
CA ILE A 33 0.13 -2.71 0.21
C ILE A 33 0.77 -2.29 1.52
N VAL A 34 1.87 -2.95 1.88
CA VAL A 34 2.62 -2.72 3.11
C VAL A 34 4.09 -2.67 2.75
N ASP A 35 4.79 -1.70 3.31
CA ASP A 35 6.22 -1.46 3.15
C ASP A 35 6.83 -1.36 4.55
N ALA A 36 7.58 -2.39 4.95
CA ALA A 36 8.18 -2.43 6.27
C ALA A 36 9.64 -1.95 6.24
N ALA A 37 10.01 -1.11 7.20
CA ALA A 37 11.37 -0.61 7.27
C ALA A 37 12.37 -1.70 7.66
N GLU A 38 13.55 -1.68 7.04
CA GLU A 38 14.69 -2.54 7.40
C GLU A 38 15.45 -2.00 8.64
N LYS A 39 14.72 -1.62 9.69
CA LYS A 39 15.31 -1.16 10.97
C LYS A 39 15.40 -2.26 12.02
N GLY A 40 14.57 -3.31 11.89
CA GLY A 40 14.61 -4.51 12.71
C GLY A 40 14.81 -5.75 11.86
N ASP A 41 14.85 -6.91 12.50
CA ASP A 41 15.17 -8.18 11.86
C ASP A 41 13.94 -8.88 11.25
N GLN A 42 12.76 -8.25 11.36
CA GLN A 42 11.47 -8.87 11.00
C GLN A 42 10.61 -8.04 10.03
N GLY A 43 11.19 -7.07 9.29
CA GLY A 43 10.45 -6.24 8.32
C GLY A 43 9.58 -7.05 7.36
N THR A 44 10.18 -7.98 6.62
CA THR A 44 9.47 -8.89 5.69
C THR A 44 8.34 -9.66 6.40
N THR A 45 8.60 -10.14 7.62
CA THR A 45 7.61 -10.90 8.40
C THR A 45 6.45 -10.01 8.84
N LEU A 46 6.72 -8.76 9.27
CA LEU A 46 5.70 -7.78 9.62
C LEU A 46 4.83 -7.44 8.40
N ALA A 47 5.44 -7.12 7.26
CA ALA A 47 4.71 -6.73 6.06
C ALA A 47 3.74 -7.82 5.62
N LYS A 48 4.22 -9.07 5.58
CA LYS A 48 3.41 -10.26 5.27
C LYS A 48 2.30 -10.47 6.27
N TYR A 49 2.64 -10.46 7.57
CA TYR A 49 1.68 -10.65 8.65
C TYR A 49 0.55 -9.62 8.56
N TRP A 50 0.89 -8.34 8.39
CA TRP A 50 -0.09 -7.27 8.34
C TRP A 50 -1.00 -7.39 7.12
N ALA A 51 -0.42 -7.54 5.92
CA ALA A 51 -1.18 -7.71 4.69
C ALA A 51 -2.13 -8.91 4.77
N GLN A 52 -1.65 -10.04 5.27
CA GLN A 52 -2.44 -11.27 5.41
C GLN A 52 -3.53 -11.13 6.48
N ALA A 53 -3.18 -10.67 7.70
CA ALA A 53 -4.13 -10.60 8.81
C ALA A 53 -5.29 -9.65 8.49
N ILE A 54 -5.02 -8.49 7.92
CA ILE A 54 -6.06 -7.54 7.55
C ILE A 54 -6.95 -8.12 6.45
N THR A 55 -6.38 -8.64 5.36
CA THR A 55 -7.18 -9.16 4.25
C THR A 55 -8.02 -10.37 4.61
N GLN A 56 -7.49 -11.30 5.40
CA GLN A 56 -8.26 -12.44 5.90
C GLN A 56 -9.47 -12.00 6.74
N ASN A 57 -9.30 -10.98 7.59
CA ASN A 57 -10.40 -10.49 8.43
C ASN A 57 -11.39 -9.66 7.61
N VAL A 58 -10.94 -8.80 6.70
CA VAL A 58 -11.83 -8.06 5.78
C VAL A 58 -12.64 -9.03 4.91
N GLY A 59 -12.05 -10.09 4.38
CA GLY A 59 -12.75 -11.13 3.62
C GLY A 59 -13.84 -11.89 4.39
N ASN A 60 -13.91 -11.72 5.72
CA ASN A 60 -14.97 -12.23 6.57
C ASN A 60 -16.08 -11.21 6.85
N ILE A 61 -15.92 -9.96 6.46
CA ILE A 61 -16.93 -8.91 6.58
C ILE A 61 -17.80 -8.91 5.33
N THR A 62 -19.12 -9.01 5.50
CA THR A 62 -20.10 -9.03 4.41
C THR A 62 -20.17 -7.67 3.70
N THR A 63 -20.22 -6.60 4.48
CA THR A 63 -20.34 -5.21 4.00
C THR A 63 -19.32 -4.35 4.76
N PRO A 64 -18.04 -4.38 4.36
CA PRO A 64 -17.01 -3.59 5.03
C PRO A 64 -17.25 -2.09 4.82
N THR A 65 -17.01 -1.31 5.86
CA THR A 65 -16.95 0.16 5.82
C THR A 65 -15.53 0.61 6.15
N PRO A 66 -15.13 1.84 5.80
CA PRO A 66 -13.81 2.36 6.20
C PRO A 66 -13.60 2.31 7.70
N ASP A 67 -14.62 2.70 8.49
CA ASP A 67 -14.55 2.68 9.96
C ASP A 67 -14.36 1.25 10.50
N ALA A 68 -15.11 0.27 9.99
CA ALA A 68 -14.96 -1.12 10.40
C ALA A 68 -13.56 -1.68 10.06
N ILE A 69 -12.97 -1.25 8.94
CA ILE A 69 -11.60 -1.63 8.57
C ILE A 69 -10.59 -0.97 9.52
N VAL A 70 -10.79 0.29 9.88
CA VAL A 70 -9.89 1.01 10.80
C VAL A 70 -9.97 0.44 12.22
N GLU A 71 -11.16 0.09 12.70
CA GLU A 71 -11.36 -0.62 13.97
C GLU A 71 -10.66 -1.97 13.97
N LEU A 72 -10.79 -2.75 12.88
CA LEU A 72 -10.07 -4.00 12.68
C LEU A 72 -8.54 -3.78 12.70
N MET A 73 -8.04 -2.74 12.02
CA MET A 73 -6.61 -2.39 12.05
C MET A 73 -6.18 -2.04 13.47
N GLN A 74 -6.98 -1.31 14.24
CA GLN A 74 -6.69 -1.00 15.64
C GLN A 74 -6.61 -2.27 16.50
N GLU A 75 -7.52 -3.21 16.32
CA GLU A 75 -7.49 -4.51 17.02
C GLU A 75 -6.21 -5.30 16.66
N LYS A 76 -5.90 -5.45 15.37
CA LYS A 76 -4.71 -6.21 14.93
C LYS A 76 -3.41 -5.53 15.32
N GLN A 77 -3.37 -4.20 15.39
CA GLN A 77 -2.19 -3.46 15.85
C GLN A 77 -1.79 -3.85 17.28
N GLN A 78 -2.77 -4.13 18.16
CA GLN A 78 -2.49 -4.50 19.55
C GLN A 78 -1.70 -5.82 19.64
N ALA A 79 -1.98 -6.77 18.74
CA ALA A 79 -1.28 -8.05 18.68
C ALA A 79 0.19 -7.92 18.26
N LEU A 80 0.57 -6.81 17.59
CA LEU A 80 1.95 -6.58 17.14
C LEU A 80 2.94 -6.46 18.29
N ARG A 81 2.51 -6.07 19.50
CA ARG A 81 3.38 -5.88 20.68
C ARG A 81 4.17 -7.12 21.07
N ASN A 82 3.66 -8.31 20.77
CA ASN A 82 4.27 -9.56 21.19
C ASN A 82 5.45 -9.98 20.30
N GLN A 83 5.45 -9.57 19.03
CA GLN A 83 6.43 -10.05 18.04
C GLN A 83 7.16 -8.93 17.30
N PHE A 84 6.54 -7.78 17.10
CA PHE A 84 6.99 -6.72 16.20
C PHE A 84 7.23 -5.39 16.93
N LEU A 85 7.69 -5.43 18.18
CA LEU A 85 7.80 -4.26 19.06
C LEU A 85 8.64 -3.10 18.46
N HIS A 86 9.67 -3.46 17.70
CA HIS A 86 10.63 -2.52 17.10
C HIS A 86 10.42 -2.30 15.61
N GLU A 87 9.54 -3.07 14.99
CA GLU A 87 9.25 -2.96 13.57
C GLU A 87 8.30 -1.79 13.31
N ILE A 88 8.48 -1.17 12.15
CA ILE A 88 7.60 -0.13 11.64
C ILE A 88 7.27 -0.40 10.17
N ALA A 89 6.10 0.02 9.73
CA ALA A 89 5.71 -0.08 8.32
C ALA A 89 4.84 1.09 7.88
N SER A 90 4.91 1.38 6.59
CA SER A 90 3.94 2.17 5.85
C SER A 90 2.91 1.25 5.20
N TYR A 91 1.70 1.75 4.96
CA TYR A 91 0.70 1.05 4.17
C TYR A 91 -0.23 2.00 3.44
N THR A 92 -0.80 1.51 2.34
CA THR A 92 -1.93 2.12 1.64
C THR A 92 -2.91 1.02 1.30
N ALA A 93 -4.17 1.23 1.67
CA ALA A 93 -5.27 0.32 1.37
C ALA A 93 -6.36 1.04 0.57
N ILE A 94 -7.11 0.25 -0.20
CA ILE A 94 -8.35 0.68 -0.84
C ILE A 94 -9.47 -0.24 -0.39
N LEU A 95 -10.60 0.34 -0.01
CA LEU A 95 -11.89 -0.32 0.00
C LEU A 95 -12.74 0.27 -1.14
N TYR A 96 -13.23 -0.57 -2.03
CA TYR A 96 -14.05 -0.17 -3.17
C TYR A 96 -15.37 -0.92 -3.19
N ASP A 97 -16.46 -0.18 -3.06
CA ASP A 97 -17.83 -0.68 -3.22
C ASP A 97 -18.17 -0.72 -4.72
N LYS A 98 -18.35 -1.93 -5.25
CA LYS A 98 -18.66 -2.15 -6.67
C LYS A 98 -20.12 -1.84 -7.01
N ASN A 99 -21.01 -1.88 -6.03
CA ASN A 99 -22.42 -1.62 -6.22
C ASN A 99 -22.69 -0.11 -6.35
N ASN A 100 -21.97 0.69 -5.56
CA ASN A 100 -22.13 2.15 -5.51
C ASN A 100 -21.05 2.93 -6.27
N ASN A 101 -20.03 2.25 -6.80
CA ASN A 101 -18.90 2.88 -7.49
C ASN A 101 -18.18 3.92 -6.61
N GLU A 102 -18.07 3.62 -5.31
CA GLU A 102 -17.45 4.49 -4.30
C GLU A 102 -16.22 3.79 -3.72
N GLY A 103 -15.11 4.53 -3.62
CA GLY A 103 -13.88 4.03 -3.03
C GLY A 103 -13.41 4.87 -1.85
N HIS A 104 -12.67 4.24 -0.96
CA HIS A 104 -11.96 4.89 0.12
C HIS A 104 -10.51 4.43 0.16
N ALA A 105 -9.58 5.37 0.25
CA ALA A 105 -8.17 5.09 0.55
C ALA A 105 -7.95 5.18 2.08
N ILE A 106 -7.16 4.27 2.64
CA ILE A 106 -6.78 4.22 4.06
C ILE A 106 -5.26 4.13 4.17
N ILE A 107 -4.61 5.08 4.82
CA ILE A 107 -3.17 5.33 4.62
C ILE A 107 -2.45 5.63 5.93
N SER A 108 -1.27 5.04 6.07
CA SER A 108 -0.30 5.41 7.09
C SER A 108 1.12 5.36 6.54
N GLY A 109 1.88 6.43 6.68
CA GLY A 109 3.27 6.50 6.20
C GLY A 109 3.39 7.03 4.78
N ASP A 110 4.30 6.47 3.99
CA ASP A 110 4.76 6.99 2.69
C ASP A 110 4.51 6.06 1.49
N CYS A 111 3.75 4.99 1.68
CA CYS A 111 3.04 4.37 0.57
C CYS A 111 2.05 5.39 -0.04
N ARG A 112 1.83 5.34 -1.36
CA ARG A 112 1.05 6.35 -2.08
C ARG A 112 0.06 5.75 -3.06
N LEU A 113 -1.09 6.41 -3.20
CA LEU A 113 -2.10 6.09 -4.20
C LEU A 113 -2.10 7.15 -5.31
N GLY A 114 -1.92 6.71 -6.55
CA GLY A 114 -2.05 7.50 -7.76
C GLY A 114 -3.20 7.05 -8.64
N LEU A 115 -3.70 7.97 -9.46
CA LEU A 115 -4.61 7.72 -10.57
C LEU A 115 -3.86 7.98 -11.87
N GLN A 116 -3.70 6.93 -12.67
CA GLN A 116 -3.12 7.02 -14.00
C GLN A 116 -4.23 7.16 -15.04
N GLN A 117 -4.15 8.22 -15.85
CA GLN A 117 -5.08 8.47 -16.95
C GLN A 117 -4.35 9.16 -18.10
N ALA A 118 -4.57 8.67 -19.33
CA ALA A 118 -3.92 9.19 -20.54
C ALA A 118 -2.38 9.26 -20.47
N GLY A 119 -1.75 8.40 -19.65
CA GLY A 119 -0.31 8.34 -19.45
C GLY A 119 0.21 9.12 -18.24
N ASP A 120 -0.57 10.10 -17.74
CA ASP A 120 -0.19 10.92 -16.61
C ASP A 120 -0.65 10.31 -15.28
N ILE A 121 0.14 10.50 -14.23
CA ILE A 121 -0.17 10.05 -12.87
C ILE A 121 -0.52 11.26 -12.00
N THR A 122 -1.75 11.30 -11.50
CA THR A 122 -2.18 12.23 -10.46
C THR A 122 -2.17 11.52 -9.11
N TRP A 123 -1.34 11.98 -8.17
CA TRP A 123 -1.35 11.43 -6.82
C TRP A 123 -2.62 11.85 -6.08
N LEU A 124 -3.42 10.87 -5.65
CA LEU A 124 -4.65 11.09 -4.91
C LEU A 124 -4.40 11.28 -3.41
N THR A 125 -3.24 10.83 -2.93
CA THR A 125 -2.92 10.82 -1.52
C THR A 125 -1.57 11.46 -1.24
N ASN A 126 -1.46 12.05 -0.06
CA ASN A 126 -0.21 12.59 0.43
C ASN A 126 0.61 11.49 1.12
N VAL A 127 1.91 11.74 1.31
CA VAL A 127 2.77 10.91 2.17
C VAL A 127 2.91 11.58 3.52
N GLN A 128 3.18 10.81 4.57
CA GLN A 128 3.23 11.29 5.95
C GLN A 128 4.68 11.31 6.45
N THR A 129 5.47 12.23 5.87
CA THR A 129 6.91 12.38 6.15
C THR A 129 7.21 13.72 6.80
N LEU A 130 8.39 13.88 7.38
CA LEU A 130 8.84 15.14 7.96
C LEU A 130 9.13 16.20 6.87
N ALA A 131 9.37 15.81 5.61
CA ALA A 131 9.61 16.74 4.51
C ALA A 131 8.41 17.64 4.19
N ASN A 132 7.19 17.17 4.46
CA ASN A 132 5.92 17.85 4.24
C ASN A 132 5.10 17.98 5.55
N ALA A 133 5.78 18.11 6.69
CA ALA A 133 5.13 18.24 8.00
C ALA A 133 4.28 19.52 8.16
N ASP A 134 4.41 20.48 7.26
CA ASP A 134 3.55 21.67 7.17
C ASP A 134 2.16 21.37 6.57
N GLY A 135 1.91 20.11 6.18
CA GLY A 135 0.66 19.67 5.57
C GLY A 135 0.57 19.95 4.08
N SER A 136 1.62 20.48 3.46
CA SER A 136 1.67 20.67 2.01
C SER A 136 1.65 19.33 1.27
N PHE A 137 1.11 19.33 0.05
CA PHE A 137 1.09 18.12 -0.76
C PHE A 137 2.52 17.78 -1.22
N PHE A 138 2.92 16.52 -1.08
CA PHE A 138 4.28 16.10 -1.40
C PHE A 138 4.57 16.26 -2.90
N GLY A 139 5.68 16.92 -3.20
CA GLY A 139 6.05 17.37 -4.53
C GLY A 139 7.57 17.47 -4.71
N PRO A 140 8.06 17.93 -5.87
CA PRO A 140 9.48 17.89 -6.22
C PRO A 140 10.42 18.59 -5.23
N GLN A 141 9.96 19.63 -4.53
CA GLN A 141 10.72 20.33 -3.49
C GLN A 141 10.92 19.49 -2.22
N HIS A 142 9.98 18.59 -1.92
CA HIS A 142 10.03 17.70 -0.77
C HIS A 142 10.95 16.50 -1.03
N LEU A 143 10.96 16.02 -2.27
CA LEU A 143 11.80 14.90 -2.71
C LEU A 143 13.30 15.15 -2.49
N LYS A 144 13.73 16.42 -2.46
CA LYS A 144 15.14 16.81 -2.26
C LYS A 144 15.55 16.94 -0.79
N LYS A 145 14.61 16.77 0.16
CA LYS A 145 14.90 16.91 1.59
C LYS A 145 15.26 15.54 2.18
N GLU A 146 16.36 15.47 2.93
CA GLU A 146 16.72 14.26 3.70
C GLU A 146 15.60 13.82 4.66
N SER A 147 14.81 14.79 5.16
CA SER A 147 13.67 14.52 6.03
C SER A 147 12.52 13.75 5.36
N ARG A 148 12.60 13.48 4.04
CA ARG A 148 11.62 12.64 3.34
C ARG A 148 11.62 11.20 3.85
N HIS A 149 12.77 10.70 4.32
CA HIS A 149 12.93 9.34 4.86
C HIS A 149 12.51 9.23 6.35
N THR A 150 11.96 10.31 6.93
CA THR A 150 11.49 10.31 8.31
C THR A 150 9.97 10.36 8.35
N LEU A 151 9.34 9.23 8.67
CA LEU A 151 7.89 9.13 8.83
C LEU A 151 7.38 9.91 10.04
N THR A 152 6.30 10.67 9.85
CA THR A 152 5.54 11.30 10.96
C THR A 152 4.39 10.42 11.44
N ARG A 153 3.97 9.45 10.62
CA ARG A 153 3.01 8.39 10.97
C ARG A 153 3.48 7.07 10.37
N SER A 154 3.24 5.98 11.09
CA SER A 154 3.54 4.63 10.63
C SER A 154 2.77 3.62 11.46
N LEU A 155 2.58 2.43 10.89
CA LEU A 155 2.27 1.25 11.68
C LEU A 155 3.46 0.93 12.58
N ASN A 156 3.22 0.76 13.87
CA ASN A 156 4.19 0.26 14.84
C ASN A 156 3.44 -0.39 16.00
N ALA A 157 4.09 -1.24 16.77
CA ALA A 157 3.45 -1.94 17.89
C ALA A 157 3.18 -1.05 19.13
N LYS A 158 3.87 0.09 19.26
CA LYS A 158 3.87 0.88 20.51
C LYS A 158 2.59 1.70 20.68
N ARG A 159 2.04 2.22 19.59
CA ARG A 159 0.82 3.02 19.60
C ARG A 159 0.06 2.86 18.30
N PHE A 160 -1.26 2.74 18.41
CA PHE A 160 -2.13 2.93 17.26
C PHE A 160 -2.15 4.42 16.89
N THR A 161 -2.01 4.70 15.59
CA THR A 161 -2.16 6.03 15.03
C THR A 161 -3.29 5.96 14.03
N GLN A 162 -4.28 6.83 14.16
CA GLN A 162 -5.41 6.88 13.23
C GLN A 162 -4.90 7.08 11.79
N PRO A 163 -5.20 6.16 10.85
CA PRO A 163 -4.86 6.36 9.45
C PRO A 163 -5.65 7.52 8.86
N GLU A 164 -5.11 8.09 7.79
CA GLU A 164 -5.85 9.02 6.96
C GLU A 164 -6.83 8.24 6.08
N VAL A 165 -8.08 8.72 6.00
CA VAL A 165 -9.12 8.13 5.16
C VAL A 165 -9.62 9.19 4.20
N SER A 166 -9.67 8.88 2.91
CA SER A 166 -10.18 9.78 1.88
C SER A 166 -11.05 9.04 0.87
N THR A 167 -12.06 9.72 0.34
CA THR A 167 -12.88 9.19 -0.75
C THR A 167 -12.12 9.27 -2.07
N ILE A 168 -12.20 8.21 -2.86
CA ILE A 168 -11.57 8.08 -4.17
C ILE A 168 -12.57 7.56 -5.19
N THR A 169 -12.31 7.83 -6.46
CA THR A 169 -13.08 7.29 -7.58
C THR A 169 -12.14 6.66 -8.59
N LEU A 170 -12.63 5.66 -9.32
CA LEU A 170 -11.93 5.07 -10.45
C LEU A 170 -12.73 5.37 -11.72
N PRO A 171 -12.39 6.45 -12.45
CA PRO A 171 -13.02 6.74 -13.73
C PRO A 171 -12.81 5.61 -14.75
N GLU A 172 -13.74 5.47 -15.69
CA GLU A 172 -13.62 4.52 -16.80
C GLU A 172 -12.32 4.76 -17.58
N GLY A 173 -11.60 3.68 -17.89
CA GLY A 173 -10.32 3.74 -18.60
C GLY A 173 -9.12 4.23 -17.76
N ALA A 174 -9.32 4.63 -16.50
CA ALA A 174 -8.22 4.96 -15.60
C ALA A 174 -7.68 3.73 -14.86
N VAL A 175 -6.51 3.88 -14.23
CA VAL A 175 -5.84 2.84 -13.44
C VAL A 175 -5.43 3.42 -12.09
N TRP A 176 -5.82 2.78 -10.99
CA TRP A 176 -5.22 3.09 -9.68
C TRP A 176 -3.86 2.43 -9.55
N LEU A 177 -2.91 3.17 -8.96
CA LEU A 177 -1.56 2.73 -8.65
C LEU A 177 -1.33 2.87 -7.15
N LEU A 178 -1.21 1.76 -6.42
CA LEU A 178 -0.72 1.78 -5.04
C LEU A 178 0.77 1.46 -5.07
N CYS A 179 1.61 2.35 -4.57
CA CYS A 179 3.05 2.28 -4.72
C CYS A 179 3.77 2.40 -3.38
N THR A 180 4.82 1.61 -3.18
CA THR A 180 5.84 1.83 -2.13
C THR A 180 6.81 2.93 -2.57
N ASP A 181 7.62 3.47 -1.65
CA ASP A 181 8.44 4.65 -1.93
C ASP A 181 9.57 4.37 -2.94
N GLY A 182 10.15 3.16 -2.96
CA GLY A 182 11.07 2.76 -4.01
C GLY A 182 10.43 2.76 -5.41
N TYR A 183 9.12 2.57 -5.52
CA TYR A 183 8.42 2.73 -6.81
C TYR A 183 8.15 4.20 -7.14
N TRP A 184 7.43 4.92 -6.28
CA TRP A 184 7.00 6.27 -6.67
C TRP A 184 8.12 7.30 -6.57
N ALA A 185 9.02 7.20 -5.59
CA ALA A 185 10.08 8.16 -5.36
C ALA A 185 11.29 7.85 -6.24
N GLU A 186 11.87 6.66 -6.13
CA GLU A 186 13.07 6.29 -6.89
C GLU A 186 12.77 6.03 -8.37
N HIS A 187 11.84 5.11 -8.67
CA HIS A 187 11.60 4.73 -10.06
C HIS A 187 10.90 5.86 -10.85
N LEU A 188 9.77 6.38 -10.38
CA LEU A 188 9.00 7.37 -11.13
C LEU A 188 9.58 8.79 -11.01
N CYS A 189 9.81 9.30 -9.79
CA CYS A 189 10.20 10.69 -9.60
C CYS A 189 11.69 10.96 -9.82
N GLU A 190 12.58 10.05 -9.42
CA GLU A 190 14.02 10.15 -9.68
C GLU A 190 14.43 9.53 -11.03
N ASN A 191 13.49 8.90 -11.73
CA ASN A 191 13.70 8.27 -13.04
C ASN A 191 14.83 7.21 -13.03
N LYS A 192 14.98 6.50 -11.91
CA LYS A 192 15.90 5.36 -11.83
C LYS A 192 15.30 4.16 -12.54
N ARG A 193 16.15 3.38 -13.21
CA ARG A 193 15.70 2.15 -13.88
C ARG A 193 15.25 1.12 -12.85
N TRP A 194 14.25 0.32 -13.22
CA TRP A 194 13.71 -0.76 -12.38
C TRP A 194 14.78 -1.72 -11.84
N ASP A 195 15.86 -1.94 -12.59
CA ASP A 195 17.00 -2.80 -12.22
C ASP A 195 18.12 -2.12 -11.44
N GLN A 196 17.96 -0.85 -11.13
CA GLN A 196 18.96 -0.03 -10.46
C GLN A 196 18.43 0.62 -9.17
N LEU A 197 17.23 0.23 -8.73
CA LEU A 197 16.62 0.77 -7.50
C LEU A 197 17.43 0.32 -6.28
N ALA A 198 17.69 1.26 -5.37
CA ALA A 198 18.39 0.97 -4.13
C ALA A 198 17.42 0.31 -3.13
N ASP A 199 16.23 0.87 -2.98
CA ASP A 199 15.15 0.36 -2.13
C ASP A 199 14.30 -0.72 -2.80
N ASP A 200 13.54 -1.45 -1.96
CA ASP A 200 12.45 -2.29 -2.41
C ASP A 200 11.41 -1.44 -3.13
N ALA A 201 10.88 -1.97 -4.23
CA ALA A 201 9.97 -1.21 -5.06
C ALA A 201 8.83 -2.10 -5.52
N SER A 202 7.62 -1.65 -5.24
CA SER A 202 6.42 -2.37 -5.61
C SER A 202 5.27 -1.45 -6.01
N CYS A 203 4.44 -1.94 -6.93
CA CYS A 203 3.26 -1.26 -7.40
C CYS A 203 2.13 -2.25 -7.67
N LEU A 204 0.95 -1.96 -7.11
CA LEU A 204 -0.30 -2.62 -7.44
C LEU A 204 -1.11 -1.73 -8.38
N LYS A 205 -1.37 -2.24 -9.58
CA LYS A 205 -2.23 -1.61 -10.59
C LYS A 205 -3.63 -2.19 -10.49
N ILE A 206 -4.66 -1.36 -10.58
CA ILE A 206 -6.08 -1.79 -10.50
C ILE A 206 -6.92 -1.03 -11.52
N ALA A 207 -7.76 -1.73 -12.27
CA ALA A 207 -8.62 -1.13 -13.30
C ALA A 207 -9.96 -1.88 -13.47
N HIS A 208 -10.93 -1.19 -14.08
CA HIS A 208 -12.18 -1.81 -14.57
C HIS A 208 -11.97 -2.60 -15.87
N HIS A 209 -10.94 -2.26 -16.64
CA HIS A 209 -10.58 -2.92 -17.89
C HIS A 209 -9.38 -3.85 -17.71
N LYS A 210 -9.21 -4.79 -18.65
CA LYS A 210 -8.06 -5.71 -18.63
C LYS A 210 -6.76 -4.92 -18.75
N LEU A 211 -5.85 -5.12 -17.79
CA LEU A 211 -4.52 -4.52 -17.81
C LEU A 211 -3.64 -5.20 -18.88
N PRO A 212 -2.73 -4.45 -19.53
CA PRO A 212 -1.71 -5.03 -20.39
C PRO A 212 -0.87 -6.06 -19.63
N GLU A 213 -0.45 -7.13 -20.29
CA GLU A 213 0.46 -8.10 -19.67
C GLU A 213 1.85 -7.47 -19.51
N GLU A 214 2.18 -7.00 -18.31
CA GLU A 214 3.58 -6.75 -17.97
C GLU A 214 4.24 -8.02 -17.46
N GLN A 215 5.53 -8.19 -17.76
CA GLN A 215 6.37 -9.25 -17.17
C GLN A 215 6.46 -9.02 -15.66
N SER A 216 5.51 -9.55 -14.90
CA SER A 216 5.58 -9.51 -13.45
C SER A 216 6.74 -10.38 -12.98
N THR A 217 7.75 -9.79 -12.35
CA THR A 217 8.63 -10.54 -11.46
C THR A 217 7.80 -10.90 -10.23
N LYS A 218 7.10 -12.03 -10.29
CA LYS A 218 6.41 -12.57 -9.10
C LYS A 218 7.49 -13.07 -8.15
N THR A 219 7.90 -12.25 -7.19
CA THR A 219 8.65 -12.75 -6.05
C THR A 219 7.68 -13.62 -5.25
N VAL A 220 7.88 -14.93 -5.32
CA VAL A 220 7.02 -15.93 -4.67
C VAL A 220 6.99 -15.65 -3.17
N GLY A 221 5.82 -15.32 -2.60
CA GLY A 221 5.61 -15.24 -1.16
C GLY A 221 5.29 -13.87 -0.54
N ASN A 222 5.26 -12.78 -1.31
CA ASN A 222 4.89 -11.43 -0.82
C ASN A 222 3.46 -11.02 -1.27
N TYR A 223 2.63 -12.00 -1.61
CA TYR A 223 1.31 -11.81 -2.20
C TYR A 223 0.30 -12.74 -1.53
N PHE A 224 -0.81 -12.17 -1.05
CA PHE A 224 -1.90 -12.90 -0.42
C PHE A 224 -3.22 -12.60 -1.15
N ASN A 225 -3.90 -13.65 -1.63
CA ASN A 225 -5.24 -13.53 -2.22
C ASN A 225 -6.26 -14.21 -1.32
N TYR A 226 -7.36 -13.53 -1.05
CA TYR A 226 -8.53 -14.15 -0.45
C TYR A 226 -9.70 -14.13 -1.41
N SER A 227 -10.02 -15.31 -1.96
CA SER A 227 -11.25 -15.57 -2.71
C SER A 227 -12.09 -16.56 -1.93
N LYS A 228 -13.27 -16.12 -1.43
CA LYS A 228 -14.31 -17.06 -1.01
C LYS A 228 -14.92 -17.64 -2.28
N GLU A 229 -14.73 -18.92 -2.53
CA GLU A 229 -15.61 -19.66 -3.44
C GLU A 229 -17.04 -19.51 -2.90
N GLN A 230 -17.94 -18.98 -3.72
CA GLN A 230 -19.36 -18.96 -3.41
C GLN A 230 -19.84 -20.40 -3.47
N ASN A 231 -20.15 -20.98 -2.31
CA ASN A 231 -21.01 -22.17 -2.23
C ASN A 231 -22.45 -21.79 -2.60
#